data_AF-W4JY10-F1
#
_entry.id   AF-W4JY10-F1
#
_cell.length_a   1.000
_cell.length_b   1.000
_cell.length_c   1.000
_cell.angle_alpha   90.00
_cell.angle_beta   90.00
_cell.angle_gamma   90.00
#
_symmetry.space_group_name_H-M   'P 1'
#
loop_
_entity.id
_entity.type
_entity.pdbx_description
1 polymer ?
#
loop_
_entity_poly.entity_id
_entity_poly.type
_entity_poly.pdbx_seq_one_letter_code
_entity_poly.pdbx_strand_id
1 'polypeptide(L)'
;SPTESEFSRLDLLSDYVSVASSNSPPYLVSKLEAMLYYSGISPTPPKLVYRTGSLKTPWVKPTGSDSYRKLKQARGVFGHRLNVVWKDVGPVVRDLLNARKVAWTSIDVVRFITDGDIDEKTRGPVVLWIGVHPDSLQAEDAFSLSNDVFDLLAKFDIDNVEVEYRE
;
A
#
# COMPACT_ATOMS: atom_id res chain seq x y z
N SER A 1 -24.29 9.47 -32.47
CA SER A 1 -23.36 8.40 -32.12
C SER A 1 -21.97 9.00 -32.05
N PRO A 2 -21.27 8.98 -30.91
CA PRO A 2 -19.88 9.39 -30.89
C PRO A 2 -19.05 8.36 -31.68
N THR A 3 -18.22 8.87 -32.57
CA THR A 3 -17.39 8.13 -33.53
C THR A 3 -16.25 7.41 -32.80
N GLU A 4 -15.87 6.21 -33.24
CA GLU A 4 -14.78 5.35 -32.70
C GLU A 4 -13.43 6.07 -32.47
N SER A 5 -13.24 7.25 -33.06
CA SER A 5 -12.11 8.15 -32.86
C SER A 5 -11.95 8.65 -31.42
N GLU A 6 -13.05 8.88 -30.67
CA GLU A 6 -12.93 9.36 -29.28
C GLU A 6 -12.43 8.27 -28.31
N PHE A 7 -12.80 7.00 -28.55
CA PHE A 7 -12.31 5.87 -27.76
C PHE A 7 -10.81 5.63 -27.98
N SER A 8 -10.34 5.73 -29.23
CA SER A 8 -8.90 5.62 -29.55
C SER A 8 -8.06 6.75 -28.92
N ARG A 9 -8.65 7.94 -28.68
CA ARG A 9 -7.94 9.07 -28.09
C ARG A 9 -7.74 8.94 -26.59
N LEU A 10 -8.65 8.23 -25.90
CA LEU A 10 -8.53 7.86 -24.49
C LEU A 10 -7.47 6.77 -24.29
N ASP A 11 -7.43 5.77 -25.18
CA ASP A 11 -6.44 4.69 -25.12
C ASP A 11 -5.01 5.19 -25.43
N LEU A 12 -4.86 6.12 -26.37
CA LEU A 12 -3.55 6.72 -26.69
C LEU A 12 -3.02 7.67 -25.61
N LEU A 13 -3.88 8.22 -24.75
CA LEU A 13 -3.45 9.03 -23.61
C LEU A 13 -2.96 8.15 -22.44
N SER A 14 -3.45 6.91 -22.35
CA SER A 14 -2.99 5.91 -21.37
C SER A 14 -1.57 5.43 -21.67
N ASP A 15 -1.22 5.28 -22.95
CA ASP A 15 0.03 4.64 -23.36
C ASP A 15 1.20 5.61 -23.61
N TYR A 16 0.99 6.94 -23.54
CA TYR A 16 2.04 7.95 -23.75
C TYR A 16 2.59 8.61 -22.48
N VAL A 17 2.14 8.23 -21.28
CA VAL A 17 2.77 8.70 -20.03
C VAL A 17 3.92 7.75 -19.66
N SER A 18 4.98 7.76 -20.47
CA SER A 18 6.30 7.19 -20.15
C SER A 18 7.41 8.18 -20.50
N VAL A 19 7.24 9.41 -20.03
CA VAL A 19 8.33 10.36 -19.81
C VAL A 19 8.21 10.83 -18.37
N ALA A 20 9.26 10.64 -17.59
CA ALA A 20 9.34 11.06 -16.20
C ALA A 20 8.97 12.55 -16.07
N SER A 21 7.79 12.82 -15.52
CA SER A 21 7.43 14.11 -14.96
C SER A 21 7.39 13.94 -13.46
N SER A 22 8.32 14.57 -12.75
CA SER A 22 8.42 14.56 -11.29
C SER A 22 7.32 15.39 -10.60
N ASN A 23 6.08 15.28 -11.08
CA ASN A 23 4.90 16.03 -10.61
C ASN A 23 3.67 15.16 -10.30
N SER A 24 3.80 13.82 -10.33
CA SER A 24 2.71 12.97 -9.84
C SER A 24 2.56 13.13 -8.32
N PRO A 25 1.33 13.26 -7.78
CA PRO A 25 1.13 13.36 -6.34
C PRO A 25 1.76 12.15 -5.62
N PRO A 26 2.35 12.33 -4.42
CA PRO A 26 3.06 11.27 -3.71
C PRO A 26 2.15 10.12 -3.24
N TYR A 27 0.83 10.30 -3.39
CA TYR A 27 -0.21 9.37 -3.01
C TYR A 27 -0.85 8.61 -4.18
N LEU A 28 -0.39 8.84 -5.42
CA LEU A 28 -0.99 8.17 -6.57
C LEU A 28 -0.63 6.67 -6.57
N VAL A 29 -1.66 5.83 -6.58
CA VAL A 29 -1.56 4.38 -6.78
C VAL A 29 -2.25 4.04 -8.11
N SER A 30 -1.55 3.36 -9.02
CA SER A 30 -2.15 2.97 -10.29
C SER A 30 -3.23 1.90 -10.09
N LYS A 31 -4.24 1.82 -10.97
CA LYS A 31 -5.29 0.79 -10.87
C LYS A 31 -4.70 -0.64 -10.85
N LEU A 32 -3.65 -0.89 -11.62
CA LEU A 32 -3.00 -2.19 -11.67
C LEU A 32 -2.23 -2.49 -10.38
N GLU A 33 -1.50 -1.52 -9.82
CA GLU A 33 -0.86 -1.66 -8.52
C GLU A 33 -1.90 -1.93 -7.43
N ALA A 34 -2.98 -1.15 -7.40
CA ALA A 34 -4.07 -1.30 -6.45
C ALA A 34 -4.63 -2.74 -6.43
N MET A 35 -4.79 -3.35 -7.60
CA MET A 35 -5.36 -4.70 -7.74
C MET A 35 -4.33 -5.83 -7.52
N LEU A 36 -3.05 -5.61 -7.81
CA LEU A 36 -2.05 -6.68 -7.88
C LEU A 36 -1.00 -6.62 -6.77
N TYR A 37 -0.88 -5.52 -6.03
CA TYR A 37 0.18 -5.34 -5.02
C TYR A 37 0.20 -6.46 -3.98
N TYR A 38 -0.97 -6.92 -3.52
CA TYR A 38 -1.11 -7.99 -2.52
C TYR A 38 -1.30 -9.40 -3.09
N SER A 39 -0.96 -9.61 -4.36
CA SER A 39 -1.06 -10.93 -5.00
C SER A 39 -0.41 -12.02 -4.14
N GLY A 40 -1.06 -13.17 -3.99
CA GLY A 40 -0.53 -14.31 -3.23
C GLY A 40 -0.95 -14.37 -1.75
N ILE A 41 -1.48 -13.28 -1.17
CA ILE A 41 -1.98 -13.30 0.22
C ILE A 41 -3.22 -14.20 0.36
N SER A 42 -4.11 -14.16 -0.62
CA SER A 42 -5.33 -14.98 -0.68
C SER A 42 -5.78 -15.16 -2.14
N PRO A 43 -6.79 -16.02 -2.41
CA PRO A 43 -7.37 -16.14 -3.75
C PRO A 43 -7.98 -14.84 -4.29
N THR A 44 -8.52 -14.01 -3.39
CA THR A 44 -9.06 -12.67 -3.66
C THR A 44 -8.34 -11.64 -2.77
N PRO A 45 -7.13 -11.22 -3.15
CA PRO A 45 -6.35 -10.29 -2.35
C PRO A 45 -7.09 -8.96 -2.14
N PRO A 46 -6.83 -8.28 -1.02
CA PRO A 46 -7.40 -6.97 -0.78
C PRO A 46 -6.84 -5.94 -1.78
N LYS A 47 -7.61 -4.89 -2.06
CA LYS A 47 -7.18 -3.78 -2.92
C LYS A 47 -6.31 -2.82 -2.11
N LEU A 48 -5.15 -2.43 -2.65
CA LEU A 48 -4.31 -1.39 -2.06
C LEU A 48 -4.95 -0.02 -2.30
N VAL A 49 -5.07 0.76 -1.23
CA VAL A 49 -5.53 2.16 -1.26
C VAL A 49 -4.33 3.11 -1.34
N TYR A 50 -3.37 2.93 -0.44
CA TYR A 50 -2.17 3.77 -0.34
C TYR A 50 -1.05 3.02 0.40
N ARG A 51 0.21 3.33 0.10
CA ARG A 51 1.39 2.85 0.84
C ARG A 51 2.48 3.91 0.91
N THR A 52 3.15 4.01 2.05
CA THR A 52 4.24 4.99 2.26
C THR A 52 5.54 4.57 1.57
N GLY A 53 5.71 3.28 1.29
CA GLY A 53 6.92 2.73 0.65
C GLY A 53 7.06 3.01 -0.86
N SER A 54 6.08 3.68 -1.51
CA SER A 54 6.02 3.82 -2.97
C SER A 54 7.24 4.47 -3.61
N LEU A 55 7.80 5.50 -2.98
CA LEU A 55 8.97 6.20 -3.53
C LEU A 55 10.27 5.38 -3.37
N LYS A 56 10.43 4.69 -2.24
CA LYS A 56 11.62 3.88 -1.93
C LYS A 56 11.62 2.56 -2.69
N THR A 57 10.44 1.98 -2.88
CA THR A 57 10.23 0.71 -3.57
C THR A 57 9.09 0.86 -4.58
N PRO A 58 9.38 1.40 -5.77
CA PRO A 58 8.39 1.54 -6.83
C PRO A 58 7.80 0.18 -7.20
N TRP A 59 6.49 0.12 -7.40
CA TRP A 59 5.87 -1.09 -7.91
C TRP A 59 6.13 -1.22 -9.40
N VAL A 60 6.61 -2.40 -9.81
CA VAL A 60 6.91 -2.70 -11.20
C VAL A 60 5.74 -3.50 -11.77
N LYS A 61 5.10 -2.95 -12.80
CA LYS A 61 4.07 -3.65 -13.55
C LYS A 61 4.67 -4.92 -14.16
N PRO A 62 4.09 -6.12 -13.93
CA PRO A 62 4.50 -7.31 -14.66
C PRO A 62 4.35 -7.09 -16.17
N THR A 63 5.42 -7.29 -16.94
CA THR A 63 5.46 -7.11 -18.40
C THR A 63 5.87 -8.38 -19.13
N GLY A 64 5.10 -8.78 -20.15
CA GLY A 64 5.40 -9.94 -21.00
C GLY A 64 4.64 -11.23 -20.64
N SER A 65 4.68 -12.21 -21.54
CA SER A 65 3.94 -13.49 -21.43
C SER A 65 4.35 -14.35 -20.23
N ASP A 66 5.59 -14.19 -19.75
CA ASP A 66 6.18 -14.97 -18.65
C ASP A 66 6.34 -14.18 -17.36
N SER A 67 5.80 -12.96 -17.28
CA SER A 67 5.89 -12.13 -16.06
C SER A 67 4.85 -12.55 -15.02
N TYR A 68 5.22 -13.52 -14.19
CA TYR A 68 4.40 -13.86 -13.03
C TYR A 68 4.28 -12.65 -12.09
N ARG A 69 3.06 -12.41 -11.61
CA ARG A 69 2.83 -11.45 -10.51
C ARG A 69 3.69 -11.87 -9.31
N LYS A 70 4.46 -10.93 -8.74
CA LYS A 70 5.24 -11.21 -7.52
C LYS A 70 4.28 -11.54 -6.38
N LEU A 71 4.39 -12.75 -5.85
CA LEU A 71 3.50 -13.22 -4.78
C LEU A 71 4.03 -12.78 -3.41
N LYS A 72 3.12 -12.31 -2.56
CA LYS A 72 3.37 -11.88 -1.20
C LYS A 72 2.80 -12.90 -0.21
N GLN A 73 3.54 -13.09 0.87
CA GLN A 73 3.09 -13.80 2.06
C GLN A 73 3.12 -12.83 3.24
N ALA A 74 1.97 -12.62 3.89
CA ALA A 74 1.90 -11.86 5.13
C ALA A 74 2.46 -12.72 6.28
N ARG A 75 3.42 -12.17 7.03
CA ARG A 75 4.05 -12.84 8.18
C ARG A 75 3.98 -11.94 9.40
N GLY A 76 3.89 -12.56 10.58
CA GLY A 76 4.01 -11.87 11.85
C GLY A 76 5.39 -11.22 12.02
N VAL A 77 5.42 -10.15 12.80
CA VAL A 77 6.65 -9.43 13.15
C VAL A 77 7.13 -9.89 14.51
N PHE A 78 8.42 -10.20 14.61
CA PHE A 78 9.07 -10.63 15.85
C PHE A 78 10.36 -9.82 16.07
N GLY A 79 10.70 -9.59 17.34
CA GLY A 79 11.91 -8.86 17.73
C GLY A 79 11.90 -7.36 17.38
N HIS A 80 10.72 -6.79 17.06
CA HIS A 80 10.56 -5.37 16.78
C HIS A 80 10.06 -4.62 18.01
N ARG A 81 10.41 -3.33 18.14
CA ARG A 81 9.95 -2.49 19.26
C ARG A 81 8.42 -2.46 19.39
N LEU A 82 7.71 -2.46 18.26
CA LEU A 82 6.24 -2.59 18.24
C LEU A 82 5.75 -3.81 19.02
N ASN A 83 6.47 -4.94 19.05
CA ASN A 83 6.04 -6.11 19.83
C ASN A 83 5.99 -5.83 21.34
N VAL A 84 6.80 -4.90 21.84
CA VAL A 84 6.88 -4.53 23.25
C VAL A 84 5.80 -3.49 23.60
N VAL A 85 5.64 -2.48 22.75
CA VAL A 85 4.78 -1.31 23.04
C VAL A 85 3.41 -1.38 22.37
N TRP A 86 3.05 -2.48 21.69
CA TRP A 86 1.78 -2.57 20.94
C TRP A 86 0.54 -2.28 21.78
N LYS A 87 0.55 -2.68 23.06
CA LYS A 87 -0.57 -2.44 23.98
C LYS A 87 -0.84 -0.95 24.19
N ASP A 88 0.17 -0.12 24.02
CA ASP A 88 0.06 1.33 24.15
C ASP A 88 -0.12 1.99 22.77
N VAL A 89 0.63 1.56 21.76
CA VAL A 89 0.60 2.14 20.40
C VAL A 89 -0.71 1.81 19.67
N GLY A 90 -1.15 0.55 19.69
CA GLY A 90 -2.31 0.08 18.94
C GLY A 90 -3.59 0.87 19.25
N PRO A 91 -3.96 1.06 20.54
CA PRO A 91 -5.10 1.90 20.92
C PRO A 91 -4.98 3.35 20.45
N VAL A 92 -3.80 3.96 20.51
CA VAL A 92 -3.62 5.36 20.10
C VAL A 92 -3.77 5.50 18.57
N VAL A 93 -3.27 4.54 17.79
CA VAL A 93 -3.51 4.50 16.34
C VAL A 93 -5.01 4.35 16.05
N ARG A 94 -5.69 3.40 16.72
CA ARG A 94 -7.14 3.22 16.60
C ARG A 94 -7.90 4.52 16.90
N ASP A 95 -7.54 5.21 17.97
CA ASP A 95 -8.21 6.42 18.41
C ASP A 95 -7.98 7.57 17.42
N LEU A 96 -6.80 7.64 16.80
CA LEU A 96 -6.53 8.52 15.67
C LEU A 96 -7.42 8.22 14.46
N LEU A 97 -7.56 6.94 14.06
CA LEU A 97 -8.45 6.54 12.97
C LEU A 97 -9.91 6.93 13.26
N ASN A 98 -10.37 6.72 14.49
CA ASN A 98 -11.70 7.12 14.94
C ASN A 98 -11.90 8.64 14.93
N ALA A 99 -10.93 9.41 15.42
CA ALA A 99 -10.97 10.87 15.42
C ALA A 99 -11.03 11.44 14.01
N ARG A 100 -10.32 10.80 13.07
CA ARG A 100 -10.34 11.11 11.63
C ARG A 100 -11.56 10.54 10.90
N LYS A 101 -12.47 9.85 11.61
CA LYS A 101 -13.70 9.24 11.08
C LYS A 101 -13.46 8.25 9.94
N VAL A 102 -12.32 7.56 9.97
CA VAL A 102 -11.98 6.51 9.00
C VAL A 102 -12.84 5.29 9.29
N ALA A 103 -13.48 4.73 8.26
CA ALA A 103 -14.24 3.49 8.36
C ALA A 103 -13.28 2.28 8.34
N TRP A 104 -12.46 2.14 9.38
CA TRP A 104 -11.43 1.10 9.49
C TRP A 104 -12.00 -0.25 9.93
N THR A 105 -11.34 -1.35 9.53
CA THR A 105 -11.77 -2.73 9.81
C THR A 105 -10.74 -3.52 10.62
N SER A 106 -9.45 -3.23 10.45
CA SER A 106 -8.35 -3.94 11.11
C SER A 106 -7.09 -3.08 11.17
N ILE A 107 -6.22 -3.36 12.15
CA ILE A 107 -4.88 -2.77 12.26
C ILE A 107 -3.94 -3.92 12.58
N ASP A 108 -3.16 -4.35 11.59
CA ASP A 108 -2.26 -5.49 11.71
C ASP A 108 -0.80 -5.03 11.66
N VAL A 109 0.07 -5.65 12.46
CA VAL A 109 1.53 -5.45 12.34
C VAL A 109 2.12 -6.64 11.60
N VAL A 110 2.50 -6.41 10.34
CA VAL A 110 2.90 -7.48 9.42
C VAL A 110 4.24 -7.20 8.77
N ARG A 111 4.79 -8.22 8.14
CA ARG A 111 5.89 -8.11 7.19
C ARG A 111 5.57 -8.97 5.98
N PHE A 112 5.74 -8.42 4.79
CA PHE A 112 5.55 -9.18 3.56
C PHE A 112 6.85 -9.85 3.12
N ILE A 113 6.79 -11.15 2.85
CA ILE A 113 7.80 -11.84 2.07
C ILE A 113 7.31 -11.85 0.64
N THR A 114 8.10 -11.29 -0.28
CA THR A 114 7.75 -11.25 -1.70
C THR A 114 8.67 -12.17 -2.46
N ASP A 115 8.13 -13.01 -3.34
CA ASP A 115 8.94 -13.84 -4.23
C ASP A 115 9.72 -12.94 -5.21
N GLY A 116 10.99 -13.25 -5.38
CA GLY A 116 11.93 -12.63 -6.32
C GLY A 116 12.12 -13.50 -7.57
N ASP A 117 13.16 -13.21 -8.34
CA ASP A 117 13.53 -14.04 -9.50
C ASP A 117 14.29 -15.29 -9.02
N ILE A 118 13.97 -16.46 -9.59
CA ILE A 118 14.63 -17.75 -9.35
C ILE A 118 14.88 -18.05 -7.85
N ASP A 119 13.86 -18.52 -7.14
CA ASP A 119 13.87 -18.93 -5.73
C ASP A 119 14.32 -17.88 -4.69
N GLU A 120 14.60 -16.64 -5.10
CA GLU A 120 14.88 -15.56 -4.17
C GLU A 120 13.60 -15.13 -3.43
N LYS A 121 13.72 -14.82 -2.13
CA LYS A 121 12.63 -14.24 -1.34
C LYS A 121 13.10 -12.96 -0.68
N THR A 122 12.45 -11.87 -1.01
CA THR A 122 12.74 -10.56 -0.42
C THR A 122 11.89 -10.37 0.83
N ARG A 123 12.56 -10.09 1.95
CA ARG A 123 11.93 -9.74 3.21
C ARG A 123 11.67 -8.23 3.26
N GLY A 124 10.40 -7.83 3.24
CA GLY A 124 9.99 -6.43 3.30
C GLY A 124 10.19 -5.77 4.67
N PRO A 125 9.87 -4.47 4.77
CA PRO A 125 9.89 -3.71 6.03
C PRO A 125 8.78 -4.17 6.99
N VAL A 126 8.81 -3.67 8.23
CA VAL A 126 7.65 -3.79 9.12
C VAL A 126 6.57 -2.84 8.60
N VAL A 127 5.35 -3.36 8.47
CA VAL A 127 4.20 -2.62 7.95
C VAL A 127 3.09 -2.59 9.00
N LEU A 128 2.59 -1.40 9.29
CA LEU A 128 1.28 -1.21 9.88
C LEU A 128 0.24 -1.29 8.77
N TRP A 129 -0.46 -2.41 8.70
CA TRP A 129 -1.38 -2.75 7.63
C TRP A 129 -2.81 -2.49 8.08
N ILE A 130 -3.39 -1.40 7.58
CA ILE A 130 -4.67 -0.88 8.03
C ILE A 130 -5.76 -1.28 7.03
N GLY A 131 -6.73 -2.05 7.49
CA GLY A 131 -7.94 -2.35 6.74
C GLY A 131 -8.96 -1.22 6.83
N VAL A 132 -9.60 -0.91 5.71
CA VAL A 132 -10.72 0.05 5.61
C VAL A 132 -11.88 -0.56 4.85
N HIS A 133 -13.07 -0.02 4.98
CA HIS A 133 -14.19 -0.43 4.15
C HIS A 133 -13.92 -0.09 2.67
N PRO A 134 -14.41 -0.91 1.71
CA PRO A 134 -14.26 -0.63 0.29
C PRO A 134 -14.72 0.78 -0.08
N ASP A 135 -13.91 1.47 -0.90
CA ASP A 135 -14.17 2.82 -1.41
C ASP A 135 -14.42 3.90 -0.33
N SER A 136 -14.11 3.63 0.94
CA SER A 136 -14.39 4.54 2.07
C SER A 136 -13.27 5.54 2.38
N LEU A 137 -12.06 5.31 1.86
CA LEU A 137 -10.89 6.15 2.10
C LEU A 137 -10.17 6.46 0.78
N GLN A 138 -9.95 7.74 0.51
CA GLN A 138 -9.19 8.19 -0.65
C GLN A 138 -7.68 8.15 -0.36
N ALA A 139 -6.86 7.95 -1.41
CA ALA A 139 -5.42 7.83 -1.26
C ALA A 139 -4.76 9.10 -0.68
N GLU A 140 -5.30 10.29 -1.01
CA GLU A 140 -4.85 11.56 -0.45
C GLU A 140 -5.08 11.66 1.06
N ASP A 141 -6.26 11.25 1.53
CA ASP A 141 -6.57 11.21 2.96
C ASP A 141 -5.71 10.17 3.68
N ALA A 142 -5.50 9.00 3.07
CA ALA A 142 -4.61 7.96 3.59
C ALA A 142 -3.15 8.43 3.70
N PHE A 143 -2.69 9.24 2.74
CA PHE A 143 -1.38 9.89 2.79
C PHE A 143 -1.27 10.87 3.95
N SER A 144 -2.24 11.77 4.10
CA SER A 144 -2.29 12.73 5.21
C SER A 144 -2.30 12.02 6.57
N LEU A 145 -3.15 10.99 6.70
CA LEU A 145 -3.27 10.16 7.88
C LEU A 145 -1.99 9.38 8.21
N SER A 146 -1.23 8.96 7.20
CA SER A 146 0.06 8.30 7.41
C SER A 146 1.07 9.21 8.10
N ASN A 147 1.07 10.51 7.77
CA ASN A 147 1.93 11.47 8.46
C ASN A 147 1.54 11.62 9.93
N ASP A 148 0.24 11.68 10.23
CA ASP A 148 -0.24 11.69 11.63
C ASP A 148 0.19 10.40 12.38
N VAL A 149 0.12 9.24 11.71
CA VAL A 149 0.57 7.96 12.27
C VAL A 149 2.07 7.98 12.52
N PHE A 150 2.89 8.55 11.64
CA PHE A 150 4.32 8.69 11.87
C PHE A 150 4.64 9.61 13.05
N ASP A 151 3.97 10.76 13.16
CA ASP A 151 4.12 11.66 14.30
C ASP A 151 3.74 11.00 15.63
N LEU A 152 2.75 10.10 15.60
CA LEU A 152 2.36 9.27 16.73
C LEU A 152 3.46 8.26 17.05
N LEU A 153 3.92 7.48 16.07
CA LEU A 153 4.94 6.43 16.24
C LEU A 153 6.27 7.00 16.74
N ALA A 154 6.65 8.20 16.29
CA ALA A 154 7.86 8.89 16.73
C ALA A 154 7.88 9.14 18.25
N LYS A 155 6.72 9.38 18.88
CA LYS A 155 6.60 9.54 20.34
C LYS A 155 6.92 8.26 21.12
N PHE A 156 6.92 7.12 20.44
CA PHE A 156 7.27 5.82 20.98
C PHE A 156 8.66 5.35 20.51
N ASP A 157 9.49 6.23 19.93
CA ASP A 157 10.78 5.91 19.31
C ASP A 157 10.69 4.82 18.22
N ILE A 158 9.68 4.92 17.35
CA ILE A 158 9.48 4.02 16.22
C ILE A 158 9.54 4.84 14.92
N ASP A 159 10.58 4.62 14.12
CA ASP A 159 10.86 5.34 12.87
C ASP A 159 11.07 4.41 11.65
N ASN A 160 11.02 3.09 11.88
CA ASN A 160 11.41 2.05 10.93
C ASN A 160 10.21 1.18 10.50
N VAL A 161 9.04 1.80 10.35
CA VAL A 161 7.77 1.17 9.99
C VAL A 161 7.19 1.89 8.78
N GLU A 162 6.60 1.14 7.85
CA GLU A 162 5.78 1.67 6.77
C GLU A 162 4.30 1.53 7.11
N VAL A 163 3.46 2.38 6.52
CA VAL A 163 2.00 2.31 6.67
C VAL A 163 1.39 1.98 5.31
N GLU A 164 0.52 0.99 5.29
CA GLU A 164 -0.20 0.57 4.08
C GLU A 164 -1.70 0.42 4.39
N TYR A 165 -2.54 0.93 3.50
CA TYR A 165 -4.00 0.87 3.60
C TYR A 165 -4.56 -0.09 2.56
N ARG A 166 -5.51 -0.90 2.98
CA ARG A 166 -6.18 -1.88 2.12
C ARG A 166 -7.67 -1.95 2.38
N GLU A 167 -8.42 -2.34 1.36
CA GLU A 167 -9.84 -2.70 1.50
C GLU A 167 -10.04 -4.11 2.10
#